data_AF-A0A653C6L3-F1
#
_entry.id   AF-A0A653C6L3-F1
#
_cell.length_a   1.000
_cell.length_b   1.000
_cell.length_c   1.000
_cell.angle_alpha   90.00
_cell.angle_beta   90.00
_cell.angle_gamma   90.00
#
_symmetry.space_group_name_H-M   'P 1'
#
loop_
_entity.id
_entity.type
_entity.pdbx_description
1 polymer ?
#
loop_
_entity_poly.entity_id
_entity_poly.type
_entity_poly.pdbx_seq_one_letter_code
_entity_poly.pdbx_strand_id
1 'polypeptide(L)'
;MVEELDKQKEYKENCPKICDDIKDFAQITTKQPAESVKYNLVNILCAYAFTARFFNGDLEDFAPEAVACTVAVSLTLRDAQNFDNFDMAVKSVEQECINSDWIVCDTENLQVMREDLDRILGGPNKFDRNYYVLSALSHLRELMKKAMEPSTDTAGAFSKIFPNNHFPSVKRETPENIAKNYIKKVQYYLSYTKYKFADHFLS
;
A
#
# COMPACT_ATOMS: atom_id res chain seq x y z
N MET A 1 7.94 31.91 -7.64
CA MET A 1 7.02 32.15 -6.51
C MET A 1 5.57 31.82 -6.85
N VAL A 2 4.99 32.34 -7.95
CA VAL A 2 3.63 31.95 -8.40
C VAL A 2 3.61 30.52 -8.96
N GLU A 3 4.57 30.16 -9.82
CA GLU A 3 4.71 28.79 -10.38
C GLU A 3 4.96 27.69 -9.33
N GLU A 4 5.50 28.05 -8.17
CA GLU A 4 5.82 27.12 -7.09
C GLU A 4 4.61 26.86 -6.19
N LEU A 5 3.70 27.84 -6.08
CA LEU A 5 2.41 27.72 -5.40
C LEU A 5 1.40 26.93 -6.26
N ASP A 6 1.44 27.08 -7.58
CA ASP A 6 0.57 26.34 -8.50
C ASP A 6 0.94 24.85 -8.54
N LYS A 7 2.24 24.52 -8.63
CA LYS A 7 2.74 23.13 -8.49
C LYS A 7 2.41 22.52 -7.13
N GLN A 8 2.31 23.32 -6.07
CA GLN A 8 1.94 22.83 -4.74
C GLN A 8 0.49 22.39 -4.61
N LYS A 9 -0.43 22.92 -5.44
CA LYS A 9 -1.83 22.52 -5.46
C LYS A 9 -2.07 21.31 -6.37
N GLU A 10 -1.38 21.26 -7.51
CA GLU A 10 -1.58 20.24 -8.54
C GLU A 10 -1.38 18.80 -8.04
N TYR A 11 -0.31 18.51 -7.29
CA TYR A 11 -0.10 17.14 -6.82
C TYR A 11 -1.12 16.72 -5.75
N LYS A 12 -1.67 17.67 -4.98
CA LYS A 12 -2.65 17.36 -3.92
C LYS A 12 -4.01 16.98 -4.49
N GLU A 13 -4.34 17.53 -5.66
CA GLU A 13 -5.57 17.21 -6.40
C GLU A 13 -5.47 15.85 -7.10
N ASN A 14 -4.26 15.45 -7.49
CA ASN A 14 -4.00 14.19 -8.19
C ASN A 14 -3.62 13.01 -7.28
N CYS A 15 -3.47 13.25 -5.97
CA CYS A 15 -3.17 12.21 -5.00
C CYS A 15 -4.42 11.75 -4.26
N PRO A 16 -4.50 10.47 -3.87
CA PRO A 16 -5.50 10.02 -2.90
C PRO A 16 -5.48 10.90 -1.64
N LYS A 17 -6.67 11.19 -1.12
CA LYS A 17 -6.81 12.04 0.07
C LYS A 17 -6.14 11.38 1.28
N ILE A 18 -5.33 12.16 2.00
CA ILE A 18 -4.79 11.76 3.28
C ILE A 18 -5.95 11.74 4.29
N CYS A 19 -6.09 10.68 5.07
CA CYS A 19 -7.15 10.60 6.07
C CYS A 19 -6.93 11.61 7.21
N ASP A 20 -7.99 12.28 7.65
CA ASP A 20 -7.90 13.33 8.68
C ASP A 20 -7.72 12.80 10.11
N ASP A 21 -8.09 11.53 10.35
CA ASP A 21 -8.11 10.89 11.67
C ASP A 21 -6.81 10.15 12.03
N ILE A 22 -5.66 10.61 11.51
CA ILE A 22 -4.35 10.06 11.87
C ILE A 22 -4.00 10.47 13.30
N LYS A 23 -4.08 9.49 14.21
CA LYS A 23 -3.70 9.64 15.61
C LYS A 23 -2.24 10.06 15.74
N ASP A 24 -1.94 10.86 16.76
CA ASP A 24 -0.57 11.18 17.09
C ASP A 24 0.15 9.93 17.63
N PHE A 25 1.44 9.80 17.31
CA PHE A 25 2.19 8.59 17.65
C PHE A 25 2.21 8.32 19.16
N ALA A 26 2.29 9.37 19.98
CA ALA A 26 2.23 9.27 21.44
C ALA A 26 0.88 8.74 21.97
N GLN A 27 -0.21 8.82 21.19
CA GLN A 27 -1.52 8.28 21.57
C GLN A 27 -1.64 6.78 21.30
N ILE A 28 -0.77 6.21 20.46
CA ILE A 28 -0.80 4.79 20.09
C ILE A 28 0.26 3.96 20.81
N THR A 29 1.38 4.57 21.23
CA THR A 29 2.42 3.90 22.01
C THR A 29 3.28 4.89 22.78
N THR A 30 3.81 4.46 23.91
CA THR A 30 4.83 5.19 24.69
C THR A 30 6.26 4.74 24.36
N LYS A 31 6.40 3.66 23.58
CA LYS A 31 7.69 3.11 23.18
C LYS A 31 8.19 3.79 21.91
N GLN A 32 9.49 4.05 21.84
CA GLN A 32 10.13 4.47 20.61
C GLN A 32 9.98 3.38 19.53
N PRO A 33 9.77 3.76 18.25
CA PRO A 33 9.76 2.81 17.15
C PRO A 33 11.08 2.05 17.08
N ALA A 34 11.04 0.74 16.85
CA ALA A 34 12.23 -0.03 16.53
C ALA A 34 12.79 0.39 15.16
N GLU A 35 14.10 0.21 14.96
CA GLU A 35 14.76 0.55 13.68
C GLU A 35 14.14 -0.19 12.48
N SER A 36 13.64 -1.41 12.67
CA SER A 36 12.99 -2.21 11.63
C SER A 36 11.69 -1.59 11.09
N VAL A 37 11.02 -0.73 11.86
CA VAL A 37 9.72 -0.14 11.49
C VAL A 37 9.80 0.60 10.15
N LYS A 38 10.91 1.28 9.86
CA LYS A 38 11.10 1.99 8.58
C LYS A 38 11.20 1.04 7.39
N TYR A 39 11.83 -0.12 7.56
CA TYR A 39 11.97 -1.12 6.50
C TYR A 39 10.69 -1.92 6.31
N ASN A 40 9.93 -2.14 7.38
CA ASN A 40 8.60 -2.73 7.28
C ASN A 40 7.62 -1.81 6.52
N LEU A 41 7.72 -0.49 6.74
CA LEU A 41 6.98 0.49 5.96
C LEU A 41 7.39 0.45 4.48
N VAL A 42 8.68 0.35 4.17
CA VAL A 42 9.17 0.14 2.80
C VAL A 42 8.54 -1.11 2.17
N ASN A 43 8.47 -2.23 2.87
CA ASN A 43 7.82 -3.44 2.36
C ASN A 43 6.32 -3.21 2.03
N ILE A 44 5.58 -2.51 2.90
CA ILE A 44 4.16 -2.20 2.66
C ILE A 44 3.99 -1.29 1.45
N LEU A 45 4.80 -0.23 1.34
CA LEU A 45 4.72 0.71 0.22
C LEU A 45 5.14 0.07 -1.10
N CYS A 46 6.12 -0.82 -1.07
CA CYS A 46 6.57 -1.57 -2.24
C CYS A 46 5.46 -2.51 -2.73
N ALA A 47 4.79 -3.22 -1.82
CA ALA A 47 3.63 -4.04 -2.14
C ALA A 47 2.48 -3.21 -2.70
N TYR A 48 2.17 -2.06 -2.10
CA TYR A 48 1.15 -1.14 -2.61
C TYR A 48 1.49 -0.63 -4.02
N ALA A 49 2.73 -0.23 -4.28
CA ALA A 49 3.18 0.24 -5.59
C ALA A 49 3.06 -0.85 -6.66
N PHE A 50 3.46 -2.08 -6.32
CA PHE A 50 3.27 -3.24 -7.20
C PHE A 50 1.79 -3.46 -7.53
N THR A 51 0.94 -3.52 -6.50
CA THR A 51 -0.51 -3.71 -6.68
C THR A 51 -1.11 -2.60 -7.55
N ALA A 52 -0.77 -1.33 -7.30
CA ALA A 52 -1.23 -0.21 -8.10
C ALA A 52 -0.93 -0.41 -9.59
N ARG A 53 0.27 -0.88 -9.94
CA ARG A 53 0.61 -1.21 -11.33
C ARG A 53 -0.12 -2.42 -11.87
N PHE A 54 -0.21 -3.48 -11.08
CA PHE A 54 -0.86 -4.72 -11.48
C PHE A 54 -2.33 -4.51 -11.87
N PHE A 55 -3.01 -3.57 -11.22
CA PHE A 55 -4.38 -3.17 -11.53
C PHE A 55 -4.48 -1.89 -12.38
N ASN A 56 -3.38 -1.43 -13.00
CA ASN A 56 -3.31 -0.21 -13.82
C ASN A 56 -3.84 1.07 -13.13
N GLY A 57 -3.77 1.13 -11.81
CA GLY A 57 -4.28 2.24 -10.99
C GLY A 57 -5.73 2.08 -10.54
N ASP A 58 -6.51 1.18 -11.14
CA ASP A 58 -7.95 1.01 -10.87
C ASP A 58 -8.17 0.09 -9.65
N LEU A 59 -7.64 0.48 -8.49
CA LEU A 59 -7.69 -0.36 -7.28
C LEU A 59 -9.07 -0.43 -6.66
N GLU A 60 -9.83 0.64 -6.73
CA GLU A 60 -11.11 0.78 -6.07
C GLU A 60 -12.17 -0.14 -6.68
N ASP A 61 -12.15 -0.34 -8.00
CA ASP A 61 -13.10 -1.21 -8.70
C ASP A 61 -12.87 -2.69 -8.38
N PHE A 62 -11.65 -3.04 -7.97
CA PHE A 62 -11.22 -4.38 -7.59
C PHE A 62 -10.71 -4.43 -6.16
N ALA A 63 -11.29 -3.65 -5.24
CA ALA A 63 -10.74 -3.47 -3.89
C ALA A 63 -10.46 -4.78 -3.14
N PRO A 64 -11.35 -5.81 -3.15
CA PRO A 64 -11.04 -7.10 -2.52
C PRO A 64 -9.80 -7.80 -3.11
N GLU A 65 -9.66 -7.80 -4.44
CA GLU A 65 -8.53 -8.38 -5.17
C GLU A 65 -7.24 -7.57 -4.95
N ALA A 66 -7.33 -6.24 -4.96
CA ALA A 66 -6.21 -5.34 -4.70
C ALA A 66 -5.66 -5.52 -3.29
N VAL A 67 -6.54 -5.66 -2.29
CA VAL A 67 -6.13 -5.95 -0.91
C VAL A 67 -5.50 -7.34 -0.82
N ALA A 68 -6.10 -8.36 -1.46
CA ALA A 68 -5.53 -9.70 -1.50
C ALA A 68 -4.15 -9.72 -2.17
N CYS A 69 -3.95 -8.98 -3.27
CA CYS A 69 -2.65 -8.82 -3.94
C CYS A 69 -1.62 -8.19 -3.01
N THR A 70 -1.97 -7.04 -2.41
CA THR A 70 -1.06 -6.29 -1.52
C THR A 70 -0.65 -7.13 -0.31
N VAL A 71 -1.58 -7.88 0.28
CA VAL A 71 -1.28 -8.78 1.39
C VAL A 71 -0.46 -9.97 0.93
N ALA A 72 -0.76 -10.56 -0.23
CA ALA A 72 -0.02 -11.69 -0.77
C ALA A 72 1.46 -11.36 -0.93
N VAL A 73 1.81 -10.14 -1.33
CA VAL A 73 3.22 -9.75 -1.59
C VAL A 73 3.88 -8.99 -0.43
N SER A 74 3.15 -8.63 0.63
CA SER A 74 3.70 -7.96 1.82
C SER A 74 3.81 -8.90 3.02
N LEU A 75 5.01 -9.43 3.26
CA LEU A 75 5.30 -10.23 4.47
C LEU A 75 5.10 -9.43 5.78
N THR A 76 5.25 -8.11 5.74
CA THR A 76 4.91 -7.24 6.89
C THR A 76 3.42 -7.32 7.22
N LEU A 77 2.54 -7.25 6.21
CA LEU A 77 1.09 -7.34 6.42
C LEU A 77 0.68 -8.77 6.76
N ARG A 78 1.10 -9.74 5.95
CA ARG A 78 0.70 -11.15 6.05
C ARG A 78 1.22 -11.82 7.32
N ASP A 79 2.54 -11.78 7.52
CA ASP A 79 3.23 -12.61 8.51
C ASP A 79 3.82 -11.79 9.68
N ALA A 80 3.60 -10.47 9.69
CA ALA A 80 4.22 -9.55 10.65
C ALA A 80 5.76 -9.63 10.68
N GLN A 81 6.36 -9.98 9.54
CA GLN A 81 7.80 -10.05 9.39
C GLN A 81 8.44 -8.67 9.56
N ASN A 82 9.57 -8.65 10.25
CA ASN A 82 10.42 -7.47 10.36
C ASN A 82 11.59 -7.57 9.38
N PHE A 83 12.01 -6.43 8.85
CA PHE A 83 13.16 -6.32 7.96
C PHE A 83 14.26 -5.47 8.59
N ASP A 84 15.50 -5.85 8.32
CA ASP A 84 16.69 -5.20 8.89
C ASP A 84 17.29 -4.14 7.96
N ASN A 85 16.90 -4.15 6.68
CA ASN A 85 17.34 -3.16 5.70
C ASN A 85 16.37 -3.01 4.52
N PHE A 86 16.59 -1.97 3.73
CA PHE A 86 15.77 -1.60 2.58
C PHE A 86 15.73 -2.69 1.51
N ASP A 87 16.89 -3.23 1.14
CA ASP A 87 17.01 -4.21 0.06
C ASP A 87 16.27 -5.51 0.39
N MET A 88 16.37 -6.00 1.63
CA MET A 88 15.61 -7.17 2.09
C MET A 88 14.10 -6.92 2.06
N ALA A 89 13.65 -5.74 2.47
CA ALA A 89 12.23 -5.37 2.44
C ALA A 89 11.68 -5.39 1.01
N VAL A 90 12.40 -4.81 0.05
CA VAL A 90 11.98 -4.78 -1.37
C VAL A 90 12.08 -6.16 -2.02
N LYS A 91 13.20 -6.87 -1.86
CA LYS A 91 13.41 -8.20 -2.45
C LYS A 91 12.39 -9.23 -1.99
N SER A 92 11.91 -9.10 -0.74
CA SER A 92 10.82 -9.97 -0.29
C SER A 92 9.53 -9.78 -1.09
N VAL A 93 9.19 -8.54 -1.49
CA VAL A 93 8.01 -8.29 -2.33
C VAL A 93 8.23 -8.91 -3.70
N GLU A 94 9.39 -8.70 -4.31
CA GLU A 94 9.76 -9.30 -5.61
C GLU A 94 9.64 -10.83 -5.57
N GLN A 95 10.17 -11.45 -4.51
CA GLN A 95 10.14 -12.90 -4.35
C GLN A 95 8.70 -13.43 -4.17
N GLU A 96 7.85 -12.72 -3.42
CA GLU A 96 6.44 -13.10 -3.27
C GLU A 96 5.66 -12.90 -4.57
N CYS A 97 5.97 -11.88 -5.38
CA CYS A 97 5.39 -11.74 -6.71
C CYS A 97 5.76 -12.92 -7.61
N ILE A 98 7.03 -13.36 -7.59
CA ILE A 98 7.52 -14.51 -8.38
C ILE A 98 6.92 -15.83 -7.91
N ASN A 99 6.75 -16.00 -6.60
CA ASN A 99 6.25 -17.25 -6.00
C ASN A 99 4.73 -17.39 -6.04
N SER A 100 4.01 -16.34 -6.44
CA SER A 100 2.55 -16.35 -6.45
C SER A 100 2.01 -17.11 -7.66
N ASP A 101 1.06 -18.02 -7.43
CA ASP A 101 0.43 -18.83 -8.47
C ASP A 101 -0.48 -18.02 -9.41
N TRP A 102 -0.82 -16.78 -9.06
CA TRP A 102 -1.82 -15.98 -9.76
C TRP A 102 -1.35 -14.57 -10.13
N ILE A 103 -0.23 -14.11 -9.58
CA ILE A 103 0.39 -12.84 -9.96
C ILE A 103 1.34 -13.12 -11.12
N VAL A 104 1.05 -12.55 -12.27
CA VAL A 104 1.94 -12.57 -13.42
C VAL A 104 2.77 -11.30 -13.40
N CYS A 105 4.08 -11.43 -13.23
CA CYS A 105 5.01 -10.31 -13.30
C CYS A 105 6.29 -10.73 -14.04
N ASP A 106 6.90 -9.75 -14.71
CA ASP A 106 8.23 -9.89 -15.31
C ASP A 106 9.25 -8.95 -14.66
N THR A 107 10.49 -9.02 -15.13
CA THR A 107 11.58 -8.19 -14.63
C THR A 107 11.30 -6.69 -14.81
N GLU A 108 10.60 -6.30 -15.88
CA GLU A 108 10.25 -4.91 -16.13
C GLU A 108 9.24 -4.44 -15.08
N ASN A 109 8.21 -5.22 -14.78
CA ASN A 109 7.24 -4.88 -13.72
C ASN A 109 7.92 -4.65 -12.37
N LEU A 110 8.89 -5.50 -12.00
CA LEU A 110 9.65 -5.37 -10.75
C LEU A 110 10.57 -4.14 -10.75
N GLN A 111 11.21 -3.83 -11.88
CA GLN A 111 12.03 -2.63 -11.99
C GLN A 111 11.19 -1.36 -11.82
N VAL A 112 10.06 -1.26 -12.53
CA VAL A 112 9.22 -0.05 -12.47
C VAL A 112 8.53 0.07 -11.10
N MET A 113 8.22 -1.05 -10.42
CA MET A 113 7.79 -1.05 -9.02
C MET A 113 8.80 -0.35 -8.11
N ARG A 114 10.11 -0.61 -8.28
CA ARG A 114 11.16 0.06 -7.50
C ARG A 114 11.20 1.56 -7.76
N GLU A 115 11.08 1.97 -9.02
CA GLU A 115 11.04 3.39 -9.37
C GLU A 115 9.84 4.11 -8.74
N ASP A 116 8.69 3.47 -8.70
CA ASP A 116 7.50 4.03 -8.04
C ASP A 116 7.65 4.11 -6.54
N LEU A 117 8.25 3.09 -5.92
CA LEU A 117 8.60 3.12 -4.51
C LEU A 117 9.51 4.32 -4.22
N ASP A 118 10.55 4.53 -5.03
CA ASP A 118 11.46 5.68 -4.89
C ASP A 118 10.72 7.01 -5.04
N ARG A 119 9.78 7.13 -5.99
CA ARG A 119 8.92 8.31 -6.14
C ARG A 119 8.04 8.54 -4.90
N ILE A 120 7.39 7.50 -4.39
CA ILE A 120 6.54 7.56 -3.19
C ILE A 120 7.37 7.99 -1.97
N LEU A 121 8.56 7.42 -1.79
CA LEU A 121 9.45 7.71 -0.67
C LEU A 121 10.09 9.11 -0.77
N GLY A 122 10.38 9.57 -1.98
CA GLY A 122 10.94 10.90 -2.23
C GLY A 122 9.94 12.03 -1.95
N GLY A 123 8.65 11.74 -2.09
CA GLY A 123 7.58 12.73 -1.97
C GLY A 123 7.59 13.76 -3.12
N PRO A 124 6.63 14.69 -3.11
CA PRO A 124 6.52 15.73 -4.15
C PRO A 124 7.69 16.72 -4.11
N ASN A 125 8.27 16.98 -2.94
CA ASN A 125 9.37 17.91 -2.74
C ASN A 125 10.00 17.76 -1.35
N LYS A 126 11.11 18.45 -1.12
CA LYS A 126 11.89 18.40 0.13
C LYS A 126 11.15 18.87 1.39
N PHE A 127 10.07 19.65 1.26
CA PHE A 127 9.30 20.21 2.37
C PHE A 127 8.07 19.36 2.73
N ASP A 128 7.58 18.55 1.79
CA ASP A 128 6.41 17.68 1.98
C ASP A 128 6.75 16.22 1.64
N ARG A 129 7.93 15.76 2.08
CA ARG A 129 8.50 14.44 1.70
C ARG A 129 7.60 13.26 2.07
N ASN A 130 6.89 13.38 3.19
CA ASN A 130 6.00 12.33 3.67
C ASN A 130 4.64 12.33 2.95
N TYR A 131 4.33 13.31 2.10
CA TYR A 131 3.00 13.47 1.53
C TYR A 131 2.55 12.23 0.75
N TYR A 132 3.40 11.75 -0.17
CA TYR A 132 3.06 10.57 -0.97
C TYR A 132 2.99 9.30 -0.13
N VAL A 133 3.83 9.16 0.89
CA VAL A 133 3.73 8.03 1.83
C VAL A 133 2.40 8.07 2.60
N LEU A 134 2.03 9.23 3.15
CA LEU A 134 0.78 9.41 3.89
C LEU A 134 -0.44 9.19 2.98
N SER A 135 -0.37 9.68 1.73
CA SER A 135 -1.41 9.50 0.73
C SER A 135 -1.58 8.03 0.35
N ALA A 136 -0.48 7.33 0.04
CA ALA A 136 -0.49 5.90 -0.29
C ALA A 136 -1.04 5.04 0.87
N LEU A 137 -0.58 5.27 2.10
CA LEU A 137 -1.09 4.54 3.27
C LEU A 137 -2.56 4.86 3.56
N SER A 138 -2.99 6.11 3.36
CA SER A 138 -4.40 6.50 3.51
C SER A 138 -5.26 5.81 2.47
N HIS A 139 -4.81 5.78 1.21
CA HIS A 139 -5.48 5.07 0.14
C HIS A 139 -5.59 3.58 0.44
N LEU A 140 -4.48 2.93 0.83
CA LEU A 140 -4.49 1.52 1.20
C LEU A 140 -5.48 1.21 2.32
N ARG A 141 -5.59 2.10 3.32
CA ARG A 141 -6.59 1.97 4.39
C ARG A 141 -8.02 2.08 3.86
N GLU A 142 -8.30 3.00 2.95
CA GLU A 142 -9.64 3.12 2.33
C GLU A 142 -9.96 1.92 1.43
N LEU A 143 -9.00 1.40 0.67
CA LEU A 143 -9.15 0.15 -0.09
C LEU A 143 -9.48 -1.02 0.83
N MET A 144 -8.79 -1.13 1.97
CA MET A 144 -9.11 -2.13 3.00
C MET A 144 -10.53 -1.96 3.54
N LYS A 145 -11.01 -0.74 3.77
CA LYS A 145 -12.41 -0.51 4.18
C LYS A 145 -13.39 -0.93 3.10
N LYS A 146 -13.16 -0.51 1.86
CA LYS A 146 -14.00 -0.87 0.70
C LYS A 146 -14.06 -2.38 0.48
N ALA A 147 -12.94 -3.08 0.65
CA ALA A 147 -12.87 -4.53 0.53
C ALA A 147 -13.70 -5.29 1.60
N MET A 148 -14.05 -4.64 2.71
CA MET A 148 -14.92 -5.21 3.74
C MET A 148 -16.41 -4.97 3.47
N GLU A 149 -16.74 -4.08 2.53
CA GLU A 149 -18.13 -3.82 2.16
C GLU A 149 -18.73 -5.05 1.46
N PRO A 150 -20.01 -5.35 1.71
CA PRO A 150 -20.67 -6.45 1.02
C PRO A 150 -20.64 -6.20 -0.49
N SER A 151 -20.20 -7.20 -1.26
CA SER A 151 -20.14 -7.09 -2.72
C SER A 151 -21.53 -6.76 -3.27
N THR A 152 -21.58 -5.74 -4.11
CA THR A 152 -22.77 -5.38 -4.90
C THR A 152 -22.93 -6.25 -6.14
N ASP A 153 -22.02 -7.19 -6.37
CA ASP A 153 -22.05 -8.10 -7.52
C ASP A 153 -23.16 -9.13 -7.33
N THR A 154 -24.38 -8.72 -7.65
CA THR A 154 -25.40 -9.68 -8.03
C THR A 154 -24.93 -10.34 -9.31
N ALA A 155 -24.63 -11.64 -9.26
CA ALA A 155 -24.25 -12.43 -10.44
C ALA A 155 -25.33 -12.27 -11.53
N GLY A 156 -25.07 -11.36 -12.46
CA GLY A 156 -26.00 -11.00 -13.52
C GLY A 156 -26.15 -12.15 -14.51
N ALA A 157 -27.10 -12.01 -15.44
CA ALA A 157 -27.29 -12.98 -16.52
C ALA A 157 -25.99 -13.25 -17.31
N PHE A 158 -25.11 -12.25 -17.44
CA PHE A 158 -23.82 -12.36 -18.11
C PHE A 158 -22.85 -13.35 -17.41
N SER A 159 -22.68 -13.23 -16.08
CA SER A 159 -21.81 -14.12 -15.29
C SER A 159 -22.28 -15.57 -15.24
N LYS A 160 -23.57 -15.80 -15.50
CA LYS A 160 -24.15 -17.15 -15.64
C LYS A 160 -23.86 -17.79 -17.00
N ILE A 161 -23.74 -16.97 -18.04
CA ILE A 161 -23.47 -17.40 -19.43
C ILE A 161 -21.96 -17.56 -19.65
N PHE A 162 -21.15 -16.72 -19.02
CA PHE A 162 -19.70 -16.74 -19.09
C PHE A 162 -19.12 -16.99 -17.69
N PRO A 163 -19.08 -18.25 -17.22
CA PRO A 163 -18.43 -18.58 -15.96
C PRO A 163 -16.94 -18.23 -16.08
N ASN A 164 -16.46 -17.44 -15.12
CA ASN A 164 -15.12 -16.85 -15.13
C ASN A 164 -14.05 -17.90 -14.78
N ASN A 165 -13.88 -18.91 -15.64
CA ASN A 165 -12.99 -20.06 -15.44
C ASN A 165 -11.54 -19.78 -15.89
N HIS A 166 -11.25 -18.57 -16.41
CA HIS A 166 -9.95 -18.21 -16.99
C HIS A 166 -9.02 -17.50 -16.01
N PHE A 167 -9.51 -17.09 -14.84
CA PHE A 167 -8.70 -16.46 -13.80
C PHE A 167 -8.58 -17.40 -12.60
N PRO A 168 -7.37 -17.58 -12.03
CA PRO A 168 -7.24 -18.23 -10.73
C PRO A 168 -8.16 -17.51 -9.74
N SER A 169 -8.94 -18.26 -8.96
CA SER A 169 -9.76 -17.66 -7.92
C SER A 169 -8.84 -17.04 -6.88
N VAL A 170 -8.65 -15.71 -6.92
CA VAL A 170 -7.90 -14.99 -5.91
C VAL A 170 -8.60 -15.21 -4.58
N LYS A 171 -7.91 -15.82 -3.62
CA LYS A 171 -8.44 -15.98 -2.26
C LYS A 171 -8.51 -14.61 -1.60
N ARG A 172 -9.71 -14.04 -1.58
CA ARG A 172 -9.99 -12.75 -0.94
C ARG A 172 -9.80 -12.85 0.58
N GLU A 173 -9.38 -11.73 1.18
CA GLU A 173 -9.25 -11.59 2.63
C GLU A 173 -10.63 -11.44 3.30
N THR A 174 -10.80 -11.99 4.51
CA THR A 174 -12.08 -11.84 5.23
C THR A 174 -12.18 -10.46 5.88
N PRO A 175 -13.39 -9.88 6.01
CA PRO A 175 -13.56 -8.59 6.69
C PRO A 175 -12.99 -8.57 8.11
N GLU A 176 -13.14 -9.65 8.86
CA GLU A 176 -12.59 -9.75 10.22
C GLU A 176 -11.06 -9.70 10.22
N ASN A 177 -10.42 -10.37 9.25
CA ASN A 177 -8.97 -10.38 9.12
C ASN A 177 -8.45 -8.99 8.73
N ILE A 178 -9.08 -8.35 7.75
CA ILE A 178 -8.74 -6.99 7.31
C ILE A 178 -8.83 -6.00 8.48
N ALA A 179 -9.96 -6.00 9.20
CA ALA A 179 -10.18 -5.09 10.32
C ALA A 179 -9.18 -5.30 11.47
N LYS A 180 -8.90 -6.56 11.83
CA LYS A 180 -8.08 -6.87 13.00
C LYS A 180 -6.58 -6.77 12.74
N ASN A 181 -6.13 -7.23 11.58
CA ASN A 181 -4.70 -7.47 11.32
C ASN A 181 -4.08 -6.46 10.38
N TYR A 182 -4.82 -5.92 9.40
CA TYR A 182 -4.22 -5.05 8.37
C TYR A 182 -4.49 -3.57 8.63
N ILE A 183 -5.75 -3.18 8.84
CA ILE A 183 -6.10 -1.76 9.08
C ILE A 183 -5.35 -1.20 10.30
N LYS A 184 -5.25 -1.97 11.39
CA LYS A 184 -4.51 -1.53 12.59
C LYS A 184 -3.02 -1.33 12.33
N LYS A 185 -2.40 -2.19 11.51
CA LYS A 185 -1.00 -2.04 11.10
C LYS A 185 -0.83 -0.77 10.27
N VAL A 186 -1.67 -0.58 9.24
CA VAL A 186 -1.62 0.62 8.39
C VAL A 186 -1.83 1.90 9.21
N GLN A 187 -2.75 1.90 10.19
CA GLN A 187 -2.93 3.01 11.13
C GLN A 187 -1.68 3.30 11.97
N TYR A 188 -0.99 2.27 12.47
CA TYR A 188 0.28 2.44 13.16
C TYR A 188 1.33 3.11 12.24
N TYR A 189 1.43 2.67 10.98
CA TYR A 189 2.38 3.24 10.02
C TYR A 189 2.02 4.66 9.58
N LEU A 190 0.74 5.02 9.50
CA LEU A 190 0.29 6.40 9.28
C LEU A 190 0.78 7.32 10.42
N SER A 191 0.55 6.93 11.67
CA SER A 191 1.01 7.67 12.85
C SER A 191 2.55 7.74 12.92
N TYR A 192 3.25 6.66 12.59
CA TYR A 192 4.71 6.62 12.52
C TYR A 192 5.27 7.56 11.45
N THR A 193 4.65 7.57 10.26
CA THR A 193 5.04 8.44 9.14
C THR A 193 4.90 9.91 9.49
N LYS A 194 3.77 10.29 10.10
CA LYS A 194 3.53 11.65 10.61
C LYS A 194 4.56 12.07 11.67
N TYR A 195 5.08 11.11 12.44
CA TYR A 195 6.00 11.36 13.55
C TYR A 195 7.47 11.50 13.14
N LYS A 196 8.02 10.60 12.30
CA LYS A 196 9.49 10.48 12.18
C LYS A 196 10.06 10.04 10.82
N PHE A 197 9.22 9.67 9.83
CA PHE A 197 9.76 8.94 8.67
C PHE A 197 10.74 9.73 7.78
N ALA A 198 10.52 11.04 7.59
CA ALA A 198 11.35 11.88 6.73
C ALA A 198 12.79 12.07 7.24
N ASP A 199 13.05 11.80 8.52
CA ASP A 199 14.35 12.05 9.17
C ASP A 199 15.36 10.91 8.95
N HIS A 200 14.93 9.76 8.41
CA HIS A 200 15.73 8.53 8.41
C HIS A 200 16.56 8.26 7.14
N PHE A 201 16.36 9.00 6.05
CA PHE A 201 17.17 8.89 4.81
C PHE A 201 18.13 10.08 4.62
N LEU A 202 18.37 10.86 5.68
CA LEU A 202 19.22 12.05 5.69
C LEU A 202 20.53 11.88 6.50
N SER A 203 20.97 10.64 6.73
CA SER A 203 22.29 10.35 7.31
C SER A 203 23.22 9.72 6.29
#